data_AF-A0AAN8PCK6-F1
#
_entry.id   AF-A0AAN8PCK6-F1
#
_cell.length_a   1.000
_cell.length_b   1.000
_cell.length_c   1.000
_cell.angle_alpha   90.00
_cell.angle_beta   90.00
_cell.angle_gamma   90.00
#
_symmetry.space_group_name_H-M   'P 1'
#
loop_
_entity.id
_entity.type
_entity.pdbx_description
1 polymer ?
#
loop_
_entity_poly.entity_id
_entity_poly.type
_entity_poly.pdbx_seq_one_letter_code
_entity_poly.pdbx_strand_id
1 'polypeptide(L)'
;MEISTERVGLKKQISLFDCVTILVGTMIGAGIFVSPVGILLYVRSMGMSYVLWALCGFYSAFCAACFAELGATLPISGGEYMYIYRAFGDFAAFLCLWTYMFNYCTAYAALCLIFSTYILQPLYKDCDEIPQVLLRLISALVYSK
;
A
#
# COMPACT_ATOMS: atom_id res chain seq x y z
N MET A 1 -33.66 32.53 16.22
CA MET A 1 -32.60 32.28 15.24
C MET A 1 -32.35 30.78 15.23
N GLU A 2 -33.15 30.04 14.47
CA GLU A 2 -32.95 28.60 14.27
C GLU A 2 -31.80 28.41 13.30
N ILE A 3 -30.69 27.88 13.79
CA ILE A 3 -29.56 27.48 12.94
C ILE A 3 -29.99 26.15 12.31
N SER A 4 -30.54 26.20 11.10
CA SER A 4 -30.75 25.00 10.29
C SER A 4 -29.39 24.37 10.05
N THR A 5 -29.12 23.26 10.75
CA THR A 5 -27.93 22.44 10.52
C THR A 5 -28.11 21.75 9.17
N GLU A 6 -27.73 22.43 8.10
CA GLU A 6 -27.67 21.83 6.77
C GLU A 6 -26.68 20.66 6.86
N ARG A 7 -27.20 19.42 6.82
CA ARG A 7 -26.35 18.24 6.81
C ARG A 7 -25.56 18.29 5.51
N VAL A 8 -24.29 18.67 5.59
CA VAL A 8 -23.33 18.58 4.48
C VAL A 8 -23.25 17.11 4.07
N GLY A 9 -24.07 16.73 3.09
CA GLY A 9 -24.11 15.39 2.52
C GLY A 9 -23.19 15.35 1.31
N LEU A 10 -22.24 14.41 1.30
CA LEU A 10 -21.43 14.15 0.11
C LEU A 10 -22.34 13.76 -1.06
N LYS A 11 -22.33 14.54 -2.13
CA LYS A 11 -23.00 14.17 -3.38
C LYS A 11 -22.30 12.93 -3.93
N LYS A 12 -22.99 11.79 -4.00
CA LYS A 12 -22.46 10.54 -4.58
C LYS A 12 -22.21 10.75 -6.08
N GLN A 13 -20.99 11.19 -6.43
CA GLN A 13 -20.57 11.43 -7.81
C GLN A 13 -19.58 10.38 -8.34
N ILE A 14 -19.19 9.39 -7.54
CA ILE A 14 -18.30 8.32 -7.97
C ILE A 14 -19.13 7.23 -8.64
N SER A 15 -18.88 6.99 -9.93
CA SER A 15 -19.42 5.83 -10.66
C SER A 15 -18.65 4.56 -10.29
N LEU A 16 -19.23 3.39 -10.58
CA LEU A 16 -18.55 2.10 -10.38
C LEU A 16 -17.23 2.05 -11.16
N PHE A 17 -17.23 2.55 -12.39
CA PHE A 17 -16.05 2.57 -13.24
C PHE A 17 -14.94 3.47 -12.68
N ASP A 18 -15.31 4.65 -12.15
CA ASP A 18 -14.36 5.56 -11.51
C ASP A 18 -13.74 4.92 -10.28
N CYS A 19 -14.56 4.24 -9.46
CA CYS A 19 -14.11 3.53 -8.27
C CYS A 19 -13.11 2.42 -8.61
N VAL A 20 -13.44 1.56 -9.59
CA VAL A 20 -12.56 0.47 -10.03
C VAL A 20 -11.25 1.02 -10.58
N THR A 21 -11.30 2.07 -11.39
CA THR A 21 -10.10 2.67 -11.98
C THR A 21 -9.18 3.25 -10.90
N ILE A 22 -9.75 3.96 -9.92
CA ILE A 22 -8.98 4.51 -8.79
C ILE A 22 -8.34 3.38 -7.98
N LEU A 23 -9.09 2.32 -7.66
CA LEU A 23 -8.58 1.17 -6.90
C LEU A 23 -7.46 0.44 -7.63
N VAL A 24 -7.60 0.18 -8.93
CA VAL A 24 -6.54 -0.44 -9.74
C VAL A 24 -5.30 0.45 -9.77
N GLY A 25 -5.49 1.78 -9.90
CA GLY A 25 -4.40 2.74 -9.89
C GLY A 25 -3.64 2.83 -8.56
N THR A 26 -4.33 2.65 -7.42
CA THR A 26 -3.68 2.65 -6.10
C THR A 26 -3.03 1.32 -5.75
N MET A 27 -3.52 0.20 -6.30
CA MET A 27 -2.96 -1.15 -6.06
C MET A 27 -1.67 -1.41 -6.84
N ILE A 28 -1.57 -0.94 -8.09
CA ILE A 28 -0.38 -1.17 -8.93
C ILE A 28 0.70 -0.15 -8.56
N GLY A 29 1.70 -0.60 -7.78
CA GLY A 29 2.84 0.22 -7.35
C GLY A 29 4.20 -0.30 -7.82
N ALA A 30 5.27 0.35 -7.33
CA ALA A 30 6.66 0.00 -7.69
C ALA A 30 7.09 -1.41 -7.24
N GLY A 31 6.32 -2.08 -6.37
CA GLY A 31 6.59 -3.43 -5.91
C GLY A 31 6.69 -4.46 -7.03
N ILE A 32 6.01 -4.26 -8.17
CA ILE A 32 6.10 -5.19 -9.31
C ILE A 32 7.51 -5.28 -9.90
N PHE A 33 8.34 -4.26 -9.74
CA PHE A 33 9.71 -4.28 -10.26
C PHE A 33 10.68 -5.05 -9.34
N VAL A 34 10.36 -5.16 -8.06
CA VAL A 34 11.22 -5.79 -7.04
C VAL A 34 10.78 -7.21 -6.71
N SER A 35 9.48 -7.44 -6.55
CA SER A 35 8.92 -8.70 -6.08
C SER A 35 9.26 -9.93 -6.95
N PRO A 36 9.25 -9.87 -8.30
CA PRO A 36 9.58 -11.03 -9.13
C PRO A 36 11.01 -11.53 -8.93
N VAL A 37 11.97 -10.61 -8.82
CA VAL A 37 13.38 -10.94 -8.57
C VAL A 37 13.52 -11.60 -7.21
N GLY A 38 12.86 -11.05 -6.17
CA GLY A 38 12.84 -11.64 -4.83
C GLY A 38 12.26 -13.06 -4.82
N ILE A 39 11.09 -13.26 -5.43
CA ILE A 39 10.43 -14.58 -5.49
C ILE A 39 11.33 -15.60 -6.20
N LEU A 40 11.89 -15.23 -7.35
CA LEU A 40 12.73 -16.14 -8.12
C LEU A 40 14.03 -16.51 -7.38
N LEU A 41 14.58 -15.58 -6.59
CA LEU A 41 15.77 -15.82 -5.78
C LEU A 41 15.55 -16.88 -4.71
N TYR A 42 14.39 -16.89 -4.05
CA TYR A 42 14.06 -17.89 -3.01
C TYR A 42 13.52 -19.21 -3.58
N VAL A 43 12.63 -19.13 -4.58
CA VAL A 43 11.94 -20.31 -5.13
C VAL A 43 12.81 -21.07 -6.14
N ARG A 44 13.71 -20.37 -6.84
CA ARG A 44 14.67 -20.91 -7.83
C ARG A 44 14.04 -21.73 -8.98
N SER A 45 12.73 -21.58 -9.21
CA SER A 45 11.99 -22.23 -10.29
C SER A 45 10.92 -21.30 -10.85
N MET A 46 10.95 -21.06 -12.18
CA MET A 46 10.00 -20.16 -12.84
C MET A 46 8.55 -20.65 -12.74
N GLY A 47 8.31 -21.96 -12.86
CA GLY A 47 6.97 -22.53 -12.77
C GLY A 47 6.35 -22.32 -11.39
N MET A 48 7.12 -22.56 -10.33
CA MET A 48 6.68 -22.32 -8.95
C MET A 48 6.47 -20.83 -8.66
N SER A 49 7.24 -19.92 -9.27
CA SER A 49 7.03 -18.48 -9.13
C SER A 49 5.64 -18.05 -9.65
N TYR A 50 5.18 -18.57 -10.78
CA TYR A 50 3.83 -18.26 -11.29
C TYR A 50 2.73 -18.80 -10.39
N VAL A 51 2.91 -20.02 -9.85
CA VAL A 51 1.96 -20.60 -8.88
C VAL A 51 1.87 -19.72 -7.63
N LEU A 52 3.01 -19.26 -7.09
CA LEU A 52 3.03 -18.40 -5.92
C LEU A 52 2.30 -17.06 -6.18
N TRP A 53 2.54 -16.45 -7.35
CA TRP A 53 1.81 -15.25 -7.77
C TRP A 53 0.30 -15.47 -7.84
N ALA A 54 -0.14 -16.59 -8.42
CA ALA A 54 -1.56 -16.94 -8.49
C ALA A 54 -2.17 -17.16 -7.10
N LEU A 55 -1.45 -17.84 -6.19
CA LEU A 55 -1.89 -18.04 -4.80
C LEU A 55 -2.01 -16.73 -4.03
N CYS A 56 -1.02 -15.83 -4.16
CA CYS A 56 -1.09 -14.51 -3.55
C CYS A 56 -2.27 -13.69 -4.08
N GLY A 57 -2.51 -13.73 -5.40
CA GLY A 57 -3.66 -13.07 -6.02
C GLY A 57 -4.99 -13.61 -5.50
N PHE A 58 -5.11 -14.93 -5.39
CA PHE A 58 -6.29 -15.58 -4.84
C PHE A 58 -6.52 -15.21 -3.37
N TYR A 59 -5.48 -15.28 -2.54
CA TYR A 59 -5.55 -14.87 -1.13
C TYR A 59 -5.99 -13.41 -0.97
N SER A 60 -5.44 -12.51 -1.78
CA SER A 60 -5.81 -11.09 -1.80
C SER A 60 -7.28 -10.88 -2.18
N ALA A 61 -7.80 -11.64 -3.15
CA ALA A 61 -9.21 -11.58 -3.54
C ALA A 61 -10.16 -12.00 -2.42
N PHE A 62 -9.81 -13.05 -1.65
CA PHE A 62 -10.58 -13.44 -0.47
C PHE A 62 -10.58 -12.35 0.60
N CYS A 63 -9.41 -11.77 0.88
CA CYS A 63 -9.28 -10.68 1.83
C CYS A 63 -10.15 -9.47 1.42
N ALA A 64 -10.10 -9.09 0.13
CA ALA A 64 -10.91 -8.00 -0.42
C ALA A 64 -12.41 -8.27 -0.29
N ALA A 65 -12.87 -9.51 -0.50
CA ALA A 65 -14.27 -9.88 -0.30
C ALA A 65 -14.71 -9.73 1.17
N CYS A 66 -13.87 -10.17 2.12
CA CYS A 66 -14.14 -9.98 3.54
C CYS A 66 -14.23 -8.49 3.93
N PHE A 67 -13.32 -7.66 3.40
CA PHE A 67 -13.36 -6.21 3.64
C PHE A 67 -14.55 -5.52 2.95
N ALA A 68 -15.00 -6.02 1.80
CA ALA A 68 -16.19 -5.51 1.12
C ALA A 68 -17.47 -5.75 1.96
N GLU A 69 -17.64 -6.95 2.52
CA GLU A 69 -18.75 -7.26 3.43
C GLU A 69 -18.69 -6.40 4.70
N LEU A 70 -17.50 -6.22 5.26
CA LEU A 70 -17.31 -5.38 6.45
C LEU A 70 -17.65 -3.90 6.17
N GLY A 71 -17.23 -3.37 5.03
CA GLY A 71 -17.55 -2.00 4.62
C GLY A 71 -19.02 -1.79 4.26
N ALA A 72 -19.71 -2.82 3.76
CA ALA A 72 -21.14 -2.78 3.50
C ALA A 72 -21.97 -2.84 4.80
N THR A 73 -21.52 -3.61 5.79
CA THR A 73 -22.21 -3.77 7.09
C THR A 73 -22.00 -2.58 8.04
N LEU A 74 -20.83 -1.94 8.00
CA LEU A 74 -20.50 -0.79 8.83
C LEU A 74 -20.16 0.45 7.97
N PRO A 75 -21.16 1.17 7.42
CA PRO A 75 -20.95 2.34 6.56
C PRO A 75 -20.64 3.61 7.38
N ILE A 76 -19.60 3.55 8.20
CA ILE A 76 -19.12 4.62 9.08
C ILE A 76 -17.79 5.16 8.56
N SER A 77 -17.63 6.48 8.60
CA SER A 77 -16.37 7.13 8.25
C SER A 77 -15.27 6.73 9.24
N GLY A 78 -14.09 6.35 8.73
CA GLY A 78 -12.94 5.97 9.55
C GLY A 78 -12.21 4.71 9.08
N GLY A 79 -12.76 3.97 8.10
CA GLY A 79 -12.10 2.83 7.48
C GLY A 79 -11.72 1.73 8.48
N GLU A 80 -10.54 1.15 8.30
CA GLU A 80 -10.05 0.00 9.07
C GLU A 80 -9.96 0.29 10.58
N TYR A 81 -9.58 1.52 10.96
CA TYR A 81 -9.54 1.96 12.35
C TYR A 81 -10.91 1.80 13.04
N MET A 82 -11.98 2.21 12.37
CA MET A 82 -13.32 2.21 12.96
C MET A 82 -13.85 0.79 13.15
N TYR A 83 -13.45 -0.16 12.30
CA TYR A 83 -13.80 -1.57 12.47
C TYR A 83 -13.17 -2.16 13.73
N ILE A 84 -11.89 -1.85 13.97
CA ILE A 84 -11.16 -2.31 15.16
C ILE A 84 -11.70 -1.62 16.42
N TYR A 85 -11.97 -0.32 16.34
CA TYR A 85 -12.59 0.45 17.41
C TYR A 85 -13.92 -0.16 17.84
N ARG A 86 -14.78 -0.55 16.89
CA ARG A 86 -16.08 -1.15 17.16
C ARG A 86 -15.96 -2.55 17.80
N ALA A 87 -14.94 -3.32 17.42
CA ALA A 87 -14.77 -4.71 17.87
C ALA A 87 -14.02 -4.83 19.21
N PHE A 88 -12.98 -4.02 19.42
CA PHE A 88 -12.03 -4.17 20.54
C PHE A 88 -11.91 -2.93 21.45
N GLY A 89 -12.57 -1.82 21.11
CA GLY A 89 -12.57 -0.59 21.90
C GLY A 89 -11.33 0.29 21.71
N ASP A 90 -11.22 1.31 22.56
CA ASP A 90 -10.33 2.46 22.38
C ASP A 90 -8.82 2.10 22.35
N PHE A 91 -8.37 1.23 23.26
CA PHE A 91 -6.93 0.94 23.40
C PHE A 91 -6.37 0.15 22.22
N ALA A 92 -7.09 -0.88 21.75
CA ALA A 92 -6.70 -1.67 20.60
C ALA A 92 -6.71 -0.81 19.32
N ALA A 93 -7.72 0.04 19.17
CA ALA A 93 -7.80 0.97 18.04
C ALA A 93 -6.63 1.97 18.04
N PHE A 94 -6.24 2.50 19.19
CA PHE A 94 -5.07 3.38 19.33
C PHE A 94 -3.77 2.69 18.90
N LEU A 95 -3.54 1.45 19.35
CA LEU A 95 -2.37 0.68 18.95
C LEU A 95 -2.37 0.39 17.44
N CYS A 96 -3.51 0.03 16.87
CA CYS A 96 -3.62 -0.18 15.43
C CYS A 96 -3.29 1.09 14.65
N LEU A 97 -3.83 2.25 15.06
CA LEU A 97 -3.50 3.53 14.44
C LEU A 97 -1.98 3.81 14.47
N TRP A 98 -1.32 3.52 15.60
CA TRP A 98 0.12 3.64 15.72
C TRP A 98 0.84 2.74 14.72
N THR A 99 0.46 1.46 14.61
CA THR A 99 1.05 0.54 13.63
C THR A 99 0.83 0.97 12.18
N TYR A 100 -0.34 1.54 11.85
CA TYR A 100 -0.61 2.08 10.51
C TYR A 100 0.31 3.25 10.19
N MET A 101 0.54 4.17 11.13
CA MET A 101 1.48 5.28 10.93
C MET A 101 2.89 4.78 10.63
N PHE A 102 3.42 3.84 11.41
CA PHE A 102 4.74 3.28 11.15
C PHE A 102 4.80 2.56 9.80
N ASN A 103 3.78 1.74 9.49
CA ASN A 103 3.72 1.02 8.24
C ASN A 103 3.79 2.00 7.05
N TYR A 104 3.00 3.06 7.09
CA TYR A 104 3.00 4.10 6.07
C TYR A 104 4.39 4.74 5.92
N CYS A 105 5.01 5.20 7.02
CA CYS A 105 6.37 5.77 6.96
C CYS A 105 7.39 4.79 6.35
N THR A 106 7.36 3.51 6.76
CA THR A 106 8.28 2.50 6.23
C THR A 106 8.03 2.17 4.75
N ALA A 107 6.76 2.15 4.31
CA ALA A 107 6.40 1.91 2.93
C ALA A 107 6.89 3.05 2.01
N TYR A 108 6.73 4.30 2.43
CA TYR A 108 7.26 5.46 1.70
C TYR A 108 8.79 5.46 1.64
N ALA A 109 9.46 5.13 2.74
CA ALA A 109 10.91 5.01 2.76
C ALA A 109 11.41 3.91 1.81
N ALA A 110 10.75 2.75 1.79
CA ALA A 110 11.05 1.67 0.86
C ALA A 110 10.87 2.11 -0.60
N LEU A 111 9.79 2.84 -0.92
CA LEU A 111 9.56 3.39 -2.26
C LEU A 111 10.68 4.34 -2.69
N CYS A 112 11.16 5.21 -1.79
CA CYS A 112 12.27 6.13 -2.06
C CYS A 112 13.60 5.37 -2.32
N LEU A 113 13.86 4.29 -1.57
CA LEU A 113 15.01 3.42 -1.80
C LEU A 113 14.95 2.73 -3.17
N ILE A 114 13.78 2.20 -3.52
CA ILE A 114 13.52 1.57 -4.83
C ILE A 114 13.79 2.59 -5.94
N PHE A 115 13.17 3.77 -5.86
CA PHE A 115 13.36 4.85 -6.83
C PHE A 115 14.85 5.22 -7.00
N SER A 116 15.56 5.38 -5.89
CA SER A 116 16.99 5.71 -5.88
C SER A 116 17.85 4.60 -6.49
N THR A 117 17.46 3.34 -6.32
CA THR A 117 18.16 2.20 -6.92
C THR A 117 17.99 2.19 -8.43
N TYR A 118 16.76 2.37 -8.91
CA TYR A 118 16.46 2.34 -10.35
C TYR A 118 17.05 3.54 -11.11
N ILE A 119 17.16 4.72 -10.49
CA ILE A 119 17.79 5.89 -11.14
C ILE A 119 19.32 5.77 -11.21
N LEU A 120 19.95 5.11 -10.24
CA LEU A 120 21.40 4.92 -10.17
C LEU A 120 21.90 3.74 -10.99
N GLN A 121 21.08 2.69 -11.17
CA GLN A 121 21.41 1.51 -11.98
C GLN A 121 22.01 1.81 -13.36
N PRO A 122 21.45 2.72 -14.20
CA PRO A 122 22.04 3.01 -15.51
C PRO A 122 23.37 3.76 -15.44
N LEU A 123 23.61 4.56 -14.39
CA LEU A 123 24.83 5.35 -14.21
C LEU A 123 26.02 4.49 -13.74
N TYR A 124 25.74 3.40 -13.04
CA TYR A 124 26.75 2.50 -12.47
C TYR A 124 26.75 1.12 -13.14
N LYS A 125 26.34 1.04 -14.41
CA LYS A 125 26.20 -0.22 -15.15
C LYS A 125 27.51 -1.04 -15.23
N ASP A 126 28.66 -0.37 -15.27
CA ASP A 126 29.98 -0.99 -15.39
C ASP A 126 30.73 -1.12 -14.04
N CYS A 127 30.10 -0.72 -12.93
CA CYS A 127 30.64 -0.84 -11.58
C CYS A 127 29.97 -2.00 -10.85
N ASP A 128 30.75 -2.88 -10.21
CA ASP A 128 30.23 -4.10 -9.56
C ASP A 128 29.21 -3.80 -8.44
N GLU A 129 29.30 -2.65 -7.77
CA GLU A 129 28.35 -2.26 -6.71
C GLU A 129 28.08 -0.74 -6.67
N ILE A 130 26.81 -0.38 -6.46
CA ILE A 130 26.41 1.00 -6.16
C ILE A 130 26.86 1.31 -4.72
N PRO A 131 27.63 2.39 -4.48
CA PRO A 131 28.05 2.72 -3.12
C PRO A 131 26.84 2.98 -2.22
N GLN A 132 26.69 2.19 -1.16
CA GLN A 132 25.50 2.24 -0.29
C GLN A 132 25.28 3.61 0.36
N VAL A 133 26.36 4.35 0.62
CA VAL A 133 26.28 5.72 1.15
C VAL A 133 25.56 6.63 0.16
N LEU A 134 25.89 6.56 -1.13
CA LEU A 134 25.25 7.37 -2.17
C LEU A 134 23.77 7.02 -2.33
N LEU A 135 23.44 5.73 -2.35
CA LEU A 135 22.06 5.25 -2.43
C LEU A 135 21.23 5.76 -1.24
N ARG A 136 21.76 5.65 -0.02
CA ARG A 136 21.10 6.14 1.19
C ARG A 136 20.94 7.65 1.18
N LEU A 137 21.95 8.41 0.76
CA LEU A 137 21.88 9.87 0.66
C LEU A 137 20.82 10.34 -0.33
N ILE A 138 20.76 9.74 -1.52
CA ILE A 138 19.74 10.09 -2.52
C ILE A 138 18.35 9.71 -2.00
N SER A 139 18.21 8.52 -1.41
CA SER A 139 16.93 8.09 -0.85
C SER A 139 16.44 9.00 0.30
N ALA A 140 17.35 9.47 1.17
CA ALA A 140 17.04 10.40 2.24
C ALA A 140 16.65 11.78 1.69
N LEU A 141 17.31 12.24 0.62
CA LEU A 141 16.99 13.50 -0.05
C LEU A 141 15.59 13.44 -0.69
N VAL A 142 15.26 12.34 -1.35
CA VAL A 142 13.94 12.09 -1.94
C VAL A 142 12.86 11.98 -0.85
N TYR A 143 13.16 11.30 0.26
CA TYR A 143 12.21 11.16 1.38
C TYR A 143 11.96 12.49 2.11
N SER A 144 12.94 13.40 2.11
CA SER A 144 12.83 14.72 2.77
C SER A 144 12.04 15.76 1.96
N LYS A 145 11.64 15.46 0.73
CA LYS A 145 10.93 16.37 -0.18
C LYS A 145 9.44 16.05 -0.21
#